data_AF-A0A7X8EJT7-F1
#
_entry.id   AF-A0A7X8EJT7-F1
#
_cell.length_a   1.000
_cell.length_b   1.000
_cell.length_c   1.000
_cell.angle_alpha   90.00
_cell.angle_beta   90.00
_cell.angle_gamma   90.00
#
_symmetry.space_group_name_H-M   'P 1'
#
loop_
_entity.id
_entity.type
_entity.pdbx_description
1 polymer ?
#
loop_
_entity_poly.entity_id
_entity_poly.type
_entity_poly.pdbx_seq_one_letter_code
_entity_poly.pdbx_strand_id
1 'polypeptide(L)'
;MERITEVTDAFGEFLKSLEKRGVEVRVTDRITVAPVDMSPEIVALFDGEAKRRGYSRKVMQSGAGHDAMIMAGITETGLVFVPSKGGRSHCPEEWTDFDQIKKGVDIVLGAILSLAEAQV
;
A
#
# COMPACT_ATOMS: atom_id res chain seq x y z
N MET A 1 7.60 12.48 4.93
CA MET A 1 8.03 13.28 3.77
C MET A 1 9.46 13.75 3.89
N GLU A 2 9.87 14.33 5.03
CA GLU A 2 11.25 14.81 5.28
C GLU A 2 12.36 13.89 4.75
N ARG A 3 12.38 12.61 5.15
CA ARG A 3 13.40 11.65 4.66
C ARG A 3 13.38 11.41 3.15
N ILE A 4 12.22 11.46 2.51
CA ILE A 4 12.12 11.31 1.04
C ILE A 4 12.77 12.52 0.39
N THR A 5 12.47 13.72 0.89
CA THR A 5 13.06 14.98 0.43
C THR A 5 14.58 14.97 0.59
N GLU A 6 15.09 14.58 1.77
CA GLU A 6 16.55 14.45 2.01
C GLU A 6 17.23 13.55 0.98
N VAL A 7 16.64 12.39 0.67
CA VAL A 7 17.20 11.44 -0.30
C VAL A 7 17.12 11.99 -1.73
N THR A 8 16.00 12.61 -2.11
CA THR A 8 15.85 13.18 -3.46
C THR A 8 16.79 14.36 -3.69
N ASP A 9 17.00 15.19 -2.66
CA ASP A 9 17.91 16.33 -2.72
C ASP A 9 19.36 15.84 -2.85
N ALA A 10 19.78 14.90 -2.00
CA ALA A 10 21.12 14.30 -2.09
C ALA A 10 21.36 13.63 -3.45
N PHE A 11 20.36 12.94 -4.01
CA PHE A 11 20.46 12.35 -5.34
C PHE A 11 20.54 13.42 -6.44
N GLY A 12 19.76 14.50 -6.32
CA GLY A 12 19.83 15.65 -7.22
C GLY A 12 21.19 16.34 -7.22
N GLU A 13 21.81 16.51 -6.05
CA GLU A 13 23.17 17.05 -5.90
C GLU A 13 24.21 16.13 -6.54
N PHE A 14 24.08 14.81 -6.31
CA PHE A 14 24.95 13.82 -6.94
C PHE A 14 24.86 13.90 -8.48
N LEU A 15 23.65 13.94 -9.03
CA LEU A 15 23.45 14.05 -10.49
C LEU A 15 24.07 15.34 -11.04
N LYS A 16 23.86 16.49 -10.41
CA LYS A 16 24.48 17.76 -10.81
C LYS A 16 26.01 17.71 -10.79
N SER A 17 26.61 16.95 -9.88
CA SER A 17 28.07 16.81 -9.82
C SER A 17 28.68 16.20 -11.10
N LEU A 18 27.89 15.46 -11.89
CA LEU A 18 28.33 14.85 -13.15
C LEU A 18 28.58 15.88 -14.26
N GLU A 19 28.04 17.09 -14.16
CA GLU A 19 28.33 18.18 -15.11
C GLU A 19 29.82 18.55 -15.12
N LYS A 20 30.50 18.41 -13.97
CA LYS A 20 31.96 18.59 -13.86
C LYS A 20 32.75 17.57 -14.67
N ARG A 21 32.11 16.50 -15.13
CA ARG A 21 32.68 15.44 -15.97
C ARG A 21 32.27 15.58 -17.44
N GLY A 22 31.65 16.71 -17.82
CA GLY A 22 31.25 17.01 -19.20
C GLY A 22 29.93 16.36 -19.63
N VAL A 23 29.07 15.95 -18.69
CA VAL A 23 27.74 15.38 -18.97
C VAL A 23 26.67 16.46 -18.77
N GLU A 24 25.81 16.72 -19.75
CA GLU A 24 24.62 17.58 -19.54
C GLU A 24 23.59 16.82 -18.71
N VAL A 25 23.09 17.44 -17.63
CA VAL A 25 22.13 16.82 -16.73
C VAL A 25 20.84 17.64 -16.67
N ARG A 26 19.71 16.97 -16.86
CA ARG A 26 18.38 17.55 -16.62
C ARG A 26 17.59 16.63 -15.71
N VAL A 27 17.08 17.21 -14.62
CA VAL A 27 16.27 16.48 -13.62
C VAL A 27 14.87 17.08 -13.65
N THR A 28 13.87 16.21 -13.65
CA THR A 28 12.45 16.60 -13.57
C THR A 28 11.78 15.65 -12.61
N ASP A 29 11.19 16.20 -11.54
CA ASP A 29 10.29 15.42 -10.69
C ASP A 29 8.99 15.17 -11.46
N ARG A 30 8.60 13.89 -11.56
CA ARG A 30 7.39 13.49 -12.27
C ARG A 30 6.26 13.17 -11.31
N ILE A 31 6.56 12.53 -10.18
CA ILE A 31 5.57 12.00 -9.25
C ILE A 31 6.16 12.06 -7.84
N THR A 32 5.53 12.88 -7.01
CA THR A 32 5.72 12.87 -5.55
C THR A 32 4.35 12.68 -4.91
N VAL A 33 4.22 11.64 -4.10
CA VAL A 33 2.96 11.30 -3.41
C VAL A 33 3.21 11.29 -1.91
N ALA A 34 2.41 12.05 -1.16
CA ALA A 34 2.43 12.01 0.29
C ALA A 34 1.84 10.69 0.81
N PRO A 35 2.23 10.22 2.02
CA PRO A 35 1.56 9.08 2.65
C PRO A 35 0.05 9.31 2.73
N VAL A 36 -0.71 8.26 2.45
CA VAL A 36 -2.17 8.29 2.48
C VAL A 36 -2.64 7.37 3.59
N ASP A 37 -3.37 7.94 4.55
CA ASP A 37 -3.99 7.17 5.62
C ASP A 37 -5.23 6.43 5.09
N MET A 38 -5.37 5.17 5.50
CA MET A 38 -6.59 4.40 5.26
C MET A 38 -7.58 4.67 6.40
N SER A 39 -8.87 4.54 6.10
CA SER A 39 -9.96 4.76 7.06
C SER A 39 -9.80 3.88 8.31
N PRO A 40 -9.71 4.46 9.52
CA PRO A 40 -9.65 3.69 10.76
C PRO A 40 -10.87 2.79 10.95
N GLU A 41 -12.04 3.22 10.50
CA GLU A 41 -13.29 2.47 10.60
C GLU A 41 -13.27 1.22 9.72
N ILE A 42 -12.87 1.38 8.45
CA ILE A 42 -12.74 0.25 7.51
C ILE A 42 -11.65 -0.72 7.98
N VAL A 43 -10.51 -0.20 8.47
CA VAL A 43 -9.43 -1.02 9.03
C VAL A 43 -9.92 -1.80 10.26
N ALA A 44 -10.72 -1.18 11.13
CA ALA A 44 -11.31 -1.85 12.29
C ALA A 44 -12.30 -2.95 11.91
N LEU A 45 -13.09 -2.77 10.84
CA LEU A 45 -13.98 -3.80 10.30
C LEU A 45 -13.18 -5.03 9.82
N PHE A 46 -12.11 -4.81 9.04
CA PHE A 46 -11.24 -5.91 8.61
C PHE A 46 -10.56 -6.62 9.80
N ASP A 47 -10.10 -5.86 10.79
CA ASP A 47 -9.51 -6.39 12.01
C ASP A 47 -10.51 -7.27 12.79
N GLY A 48 -11.76 -6.81 12.89
CA GLY A 48 -12.87 -7.54 13.51
C GLY A 48 -13.19 -8.85 12.80
N GLU A 49 -13.31 -8.83 11.47
CA GLU A 49 -13.58 -10.03 10.68
C GLU A 49 -12.47 -11.07 10.80
N ALA A 50 -11.22 -10.63 10.77
CA ALA A 50 -10.08 -11.51 10.95
C ALA A 50 -10.03 -12.10 12.38
N LYS A 51 -10.36 -11.32 13.43
CA LYS A 51 -10.52 -11.82 14.81
C LYS A 51 -11.59 -12.92 14.89
N ARG A 52 -12.78 -12.63 14.35
CA ARG A 52 -13.95 -13.52 14.40
C ARG A 52 -13.66 -14.89 13.77
N ARG A 53 -12.83 -14.90 12.72
CA ARG A 53 -12.43 -16.10 11.99
C ARG A 53 -11.19 -16.80 12.58
N GLY A 54 -10.57 -16.22 13.61
CA GLY A 54 -9.36 -16.78 14.24
C GLY A 54 -8.11 -16.67 13.38
N TYR A 55 -8.05 -15.72 12.44
CA TYR A 55 -6.89 -15.53 11.57
C TYR A 55 -5.81 -14.70 12.27
N SER A 56 -4.55 -15.14 12.14
CA SER A 56 -3.39 -14.33 12.49
C SER A 56 -3.33 -13.10 11.58
N ARG A 57 -3.10 -11.93 12.16
CA ARG A 57 -3.08 -10.67 11.41
C ARG A 57 -2.20 -9.63 12.09
N LYS A 58 -1.85 -8.58 11.35
CA LYS A 58 -1.12 -7.41 11.83
C LYS A 58 -1.55 -6.19 11.02
N VAL A 59 -1.72 -5.05 11.68
CA VAL A 59 -1.88 -3.75 11.00
C VAL A 59 -0.50 -3.28 10.55
N MET A 60 -0.40 -2.89 9.28
CA MET A 60 0.87 -2.48 8.67
C MET A 60 0.67 -1.41 7.61
N GLN A 61 1.75 -0.68 7.31
CA GLN A 61 1.83 0.25 6.19
C GLN A 61 2.04 -0.53 4.89
N SER A 62 1.45 -0.06 3.78
CA SER A 62 1.82 -0.54 2.45
C SER A 62 3.08 0.18 1.97
N GLY A 63 4.03 -0.57 1.43
CA GLY A 63 5.23 -0.02 0.77
C GLY A 63 5.04 0.25 -0.72
N ALA A 64 3.90 -0.15 -1.31
CA ALA A 64 3.61 -0.01 -2.74
C ALA A 64 2.45 0.97 -2.98
N GLY A 65 2.44 1.56 -4.18
CA GLY A 65 1.30 2.33 -4.67
C GLY A 65 0.12 1.43 -5.02
N HIS A 66 -1.09 1.82 -4.60
CA HIS A 66 -2.34 1.13 -4.95
C HIS A 66 -3.41 2.15 -5.33
N ASP A 67 -4.39 1.75 -6.15
CA ASP A 67 -5.54 2.60 -6.48
C ASP A 67 -6.32 3.06 -5.24
N ALA A 68 -6.29 2.24 -4.18
CA ALA A 68 -6.83 2.60 -2.88
C ALA A 68 -6.28 3.94 -2.32
N MET A 69 -5.03 4.31 -2.65
CA MET A 69 -4.47 5.60 -2.26
C MET A 69 -5.20 6.78 -2.93
N ILE A 70 -5.66 6.59 -4.16
CA ILE A 70 -6.45 7.61 -4.87
C ILE A 70 -7.89 7.60 -4.32
N MET A 71 -8.46 6.42 -4.12
CA MET A 71 -9.82 6.26 -3.61
C MET A 71 -10.01 6.83 -2.19
N ALA A 72 -8.97 6.79 -1.35
CA ALA A 72 -9.00 7.37 -0.02
C ALA A 72 -9.23 8.91 -0.01
N GLY A 73 -8.97 9.60 -1.12
CA GLY A 73 -9.32 11.02 -1.28
C GLY A 73 -10.80 11.27 -1.62
N ILE A 74 -11.56 10.21 -1.91
CA ILE A 74 -12.96 10.25 -2.35
C ILE A 74 -13.89 9.64 -1.31
N THR A 75 -13.48 8.53 -0.68
CA THR A 75 -14.32 7.78 0.24
C THR A 75 -13.51 6.98 1.25
N GLU A 76 -14.16 6.53 2.32
CA GLU A 76 -13.57 5.64 3.33
C GLU A 76 -13.03 4.37 2.66
N THR A 77 -11.71 4.20 2.71
CA THR A 77 -11.01 3.16 1.97
C THR A 77 -10.07 2.40 2.90
N GLY A 78 -9.90 1.09 2.65
CA GLY A 78 -8.92 0.26 3.35
C GLY A 78 -8.35 -0.83 2.45
N LEU A 79 -7.24 -1.43 2.89
CA LEU A 79 -6.56 -2.52 2.20
C LEU A 79 -6.45 -3.76 3.09
N VAL A 80 -6.59 -4.93 2.47
CA VAL A 80 -6.31 -6.23 3.09
C VAL A 80 -5.15 -6.87 2.33
N PHE A 81 -4.09 -7.24 3.06
CA PHE A 81 -2.97 -7.98 2.49
C PHE A 81 -3.01 -9.46 2.88
N VAL A 82 -2.52 -10.29 1.96
CA VAL A 82 -2.25 -11.71 2.17
C VAL A 82 -0.78 -11.98 1.79
N PRO A 83 -0.10 -12.93 2.44
CA PRO A 83 1.33 -13.14 2.23
C PRO A 83 1.63 -13.85 0.90
N SER A 84 2.48 -13.24 0.08
CA SER A 84 3.11 -13.89 -1.07
C SER A 84 4.38 -14.66 -0.67
N LYS A 85 4.70 -15.75 -1.37
CA LYS A 85 5.87 -16.60 -1.11
C LYS A 85 7.16 -15.80 -1.22
N GLY A 86 7.90 -15.72 -0.12
CA GLY A 86 9.15 -14.95 -0.03
C GLY A 86 8.99 -13.44 -0.19
N GLY A 87 7.75 -12.90 -0.08
CA GLY A 87 7.48 -11.48 -0.30
C GLY A 87 7.75 -11.01 -1.74
N ARG A 88 7.80 -11.94 -2.71
CA ARG A 88 8.09 -11.63 -4.10
C ARG A 88 6.90 -10.97 -4.77
N SER A 89 7.17 -9.97 -5.59
CA SER A 89 6.22 -9.38 -6.52
C SER A 89 6.92 -8.85 -7.78
N HIS A 90 6.16 -8.55 -8.85
CA HIS A 90 6.68 -8.09 -10.15
C HIS A 90 7.69 -9.07 -10.78
N CYS A 91 7.49 -10.38 -10.56
CA CYS A 91 8.28 -11.42 -11.19
C CYS A 91 7.44 -12.66 -11.48
N PRO A 92 7.82 -13.50 -12.47
CA PRO A 92 7.04 -14.68 -12.86
C PRO A 92 6.76 -15.69 -11.74
N GLU A 93 7.62 -15.73 -10.72
CA GLU A 93 7.49 -16.65 -9.59
C GLU A 93 6.73 -16.05 -8.40
N GLU A 94 6.18 -14.84 -8.56
CA GLU A 94 5.18 -14.29 -7.65
C GLU A 94 4.05 -15.30 -7.47
N TRP A 95 3.77 -15.64 -6.22
CA TRP A 95 2.76 -16.64 -5.90
C TRP A 95 2.23 -16.44 -4.49
N THR A 96 0.93 -16.61 -4.33
CA THR A 96 0.23 -16.58 -3.05
C THR A 96 -0.59 -17.86 -2.92
N ASP A 97 -0.51 -18.50 -1.76
CA ASP A 97 -1.26 -19.72 -1.49
C ASP A 97 -2.77 -19.46 -1.53
N PHE A 98 -3.53 -20.37 -2.14
CA PHE A 98 -4.98 -20.23 -2.27
C PHE A 98 -5.70 -20.12 -0.92
N ASP A 99 -5.20 -20.78 0.14
CA ASP A 99 -5.76 -20.65 1.47
C ASP A 99 -5.55 -19.24 2.03
N GLN A 100 -4.43 -18.59 1.70
CA GLN A 100 -4.18 -17.21 2.07
C GLN A 100 -5.09 -16.25 1.30
N ILE A 101 -5.23 -16.45 -0.02
CA ILE A 101 -6.16 -15.69 -0.86
C ILE A 101 -7.58 -15.80 -0.29
N LYS A 102 -8.03 -17.02 0.01
CA LYS A 102 -9.35 -17.27 0.59
C LYS A 102 -9.56 -16.49 1.88
N LYS A 103 -8.58 -16.50 2.80
CA LYS A 103 -8.66 -15.72 4.05
C LYS A 103 -8.84 -14.23 3.80
N GLY A 104 -8.11 -13.68 2.82
CA GLY A 104 -8.24 -12.28 2.42
C GLY A 104 -9.63 -11.96 1.88
N VAL A 105 -10.13 -12.78 0.96
CA VAL A 105 -11.48 -12.63 0.37
C VAL A 105 -12.56 -12.75 1.43
N ASP A 106 -12.43 -13.71 2.35
CA ASP A 106 -13.36 -13.93 3.46
C ASP A 106 -13.49 -12.69 4.37
N ILE A 107 -12.37 -12.00 4.64
CA ILE A 107 -12.35 -10.76 5.44
C ILE A 107 -13.05 -9.64 4.67
N VAL A 108 -12.71 -9.42 3.40
CA VAL A 108 -13.30 -8.36 2.57
C VAL A 108 -14.80 -8.57 2.41
N LEU A 109 -15.24 -9.80 2.13
CA LEU A 109 -16.65 -10.15 2.02
C LEU A 109 -17.40 -9.87 3.32
N GLY A 110 -16.84 -10.27 4.47
CA GLY A 110 -17.46 -10.00 5.76
C GLY A 110 -17.66 -8.51 6.02
N ALA A 111 -16.64 -7.69 5.74
CA ALA A 111 -16.75 -6.24 5.90
C ALA A 111 -17.76 -5.61 4.94
N ILE A 112 -17.82 -6.05 3.68
CA ILE A 112 -18.83 -5.59 2.71
C ILE A 112 -20.24 -5.88 3.22
N LEU A 113 -20.49 -7.11 3.71
CA LEU A 113 -21.79 -7.49 4.26
C LEU A 113 -22.16 -6.63 5.48
N SER A 114 -21.23 -6.42 6.41
CA SER A 114 -21.47 -5.56 7.58
C SER A 114 -21.80 -4.11 7.20
N LEU A 115 -21.11 -3.56 6.19
CA LEU A 115 -21.40 -2.21 5.69
C LEU A 115 -22.75 -2.12 4.98
N ALA A 116 -23.12 -3.15 4.21
CA ALA A 116 -24.39 -3.20 3.50
C ALA A 116 -25.59 -3.39 4.44
N GLU A 117 -25.45 -4.21 5.48
CA GLU A 117 -26.51 -4.43 6.49
C GLU A 117 -26.73 -3.21 7.38
N ALA A 118 -25.70 -2.40 7.63
CA ALA A 118 -25.80 -1.19 8.45
C ALA A 118 -26.54 -0.02 7.76
N GLN A 119 -26.88 -0.14 6.47
CA GLN A 119 -27.58 0.89 5.70
C GLN A 119 -29.11 0.68 5.59
N VAL A 120 -29.71 -0.09 6.52
CA VAL A 120 -31.18 -0.28 6.63
C VAL A 120 -31.75 0.45 7.83
#